data_AF-A0A532TZH9-F1
#
_entry.id   AF-A0A532TZH9-F1
#
_cell.length_a   1.000
_cell.length_b   1.000
_cell.length_c   1.000
_cell.angle_alpha   90.00
_cell.angle_beta   90.00
_cell.angle_gamma   90.00
#
_symmetry.space_group_name_H-M   'P 1'
#
loop_
_entity.id
_entity.type
_entity.pdbx_description
1 polymer ?
#
loop_
_entity_poly.entity_id
_entity_poly.type
_entity_poly.pdbx_seq_one_letter_code
_entity_poly.pdbx_strand_id
1 'polypeptide(L)' 'MSKVSLSRRSEDVFCRQCGARLIQRPLYCQRCGDPIDPDETFCNRCGLALR' A
#
# COMPACT_ATOMS: atom_id res chain seq x y z
N MET A 1 -8.28 -11.20 -31.74
CA MET A 1 -9.03 -10.27 -30.87
C MET A 1 -8.58 -10.59 -29.44
N SER A 2 -7.85 -9.79 -28.68
CA SER A 2 -7.43 -8.40 -28.78
C SER A 2 -6.08 -8.24 -28.08
N LYS A 3 -5.20 -7.44 -28.69
CA LYS A 3 -3.97 -6.93 -28.10
C LYS A 3 -4.34 -5.99 -26.95
N VAL A 4 -3.79 -6.20 -25.76
CA VAL A 4 -3.65 -5.13 -24.77
C VAL A 4 -2.18 -5.02 -24.41
N SER A 5 -1.49 -4.25 -25.22
CA SER A 5 -0.27 -3.54 -24.83
C SER A 5 -0.67 -2.50 -23.79
N LEU A 6 -0.13 -2.58 -22.56
CA LEU A 6 -0.06 -1.45 -21.63
C LEU A 6 1.22 -1.61 -20.80
N SER A 7 2.30 -1.03 -21.31
CA SER A 7 3.46 -0.67 -20.52
C SER A 7 3.10 0.44 -19.52
N ARG A 8 3.68 0.31 -18.32
CA ARG A 8 4.05 1.32 -17.31
C ARG A 8 3.19 1.43 -16.04
N ARG A 9 3.89 1.06 -14.96
CA ARG A 9 3.77 1.46 -13.54
C ARG A 9 2.63 0.84 -12.71
N SER A 10 2.93 -0.32 -12.14
CA SER A 10 2.69 -0.61 -10.72
C SER A 10 3.44 -1.90 -10.36
N GLU A 11 4.39 -1.84 -9.42
CA GLU A 11 5.00 -3.02 -8.80
C GLU A 11 3.97 -3.70 -7.89
N ASP A 12 2.88 -4.20 -8.49
CA ASP A 12 1.93 -5.04 -7.80
C ASP A 12 2.63 -6.35 -7.50
N VAL A 13 2.94 -6.58 -6.23
CA VAL A 13 3.50 -7.87 -5.80
C VAL A 13 2.35 -8.88 -5.85
N PHE A 14 2.59 -10.08 -6.38
CA PHE A 14 1.61 -11.16 -6.41
C PHE A 14 2.10 -12.33 -5.55
N CYS A 15 1.18 -12.98 -4.84
CA CYS A 15 1.49 -14.19 -4.10
C CYS A 15 1.80 -15.34 -5.07
N ARG A 16 3.03 -15.86 -5.07
CA ARG A 16 3.44 -16.96 -5.97
C ARG A 16 2.72 -18.30 -5.69
N GLN A 17 2.06 -18.43 -4.54
CA GLN A 17 1.38 -19.66 -4.15
C GLN A 17 -0.11 -19.70 -4.54
N CYS A 18 -0.79 -18.55 -4.57
CA CYS A 18 -2.23 -18.49 -4.88
C CYS A 18 -2.59 -17.50 -6.00
N GLY A 19 -1.66 -16.67 -6.48
CA GLY A 19 -1.90 -15.66 -7.52
C GLY A 19 -2.63 -14.41 -7.03
N ALA A 20 -2.95 -14.30 -5.73
CA ALA A 20 -3.60 -13.11 -5.18
C ALA A 20 -2.67 -11.89 -5.28
N ARG A 21 -3.25 -10.73 -5.64
CA ARG A 21 -2.54 -9.45 -5.65
C ARG A 21 -2.25 -9.04 -4.20
N LEU A 22 -0.96 -8.93 -3.87
CA LEU A 22 -0.48 -8.41 -2.59
C LEU A 22 -0.43 -6.89 -2.70
N ILE A 23 -1.60 -6.28 -2.57
CA ILE A 23 -1.73 -4.85 -2.33
C ILE A 23 -1.09 -4.59 -0.96
N GLN A 24 -0.18 -3.63 -0.88
CA GLN A 24 0.51 -3.32 0.38
C GLN A 24 -0.51 -3.19 1.50
N ARG A 25 -0.27 -3.89 2.61
CA ARG A 25 -1.20 -3.87 3.75
C ARG A 25 -1.34 -2.43 4.22
N PRO A 26 -2.57 -1.93 4.46
CA PRO A 26 -2.75 -0.64 5.07
C PRO A 26 -2.03 -0.62 6.41
N LEU A 27 -1.19 0.37 6.61
CA LEU A 27 -0.57 0.63 7.90
C LEU A 27 -1.58 1.39 8.76
N TYR A 28 -1.47 1.20 10.07
CA TYR A 28 -2.32 1.88 11.04
C TYR A 28 -1.45 2.56 12.08
N CYS A 29 -1.85 3.77 12.49
CA CYS A 29 -1.17 4.50 13.55
C CYS A 29 -1.26 3.73 14.87
N GLN A 30 -0.13 3.41 15.48
CA GLN A 30 -0.10 2.66 16.75
C GLN A 30 -0.68 3.44 17.93
N ARG A 31 -0.84 4.77 17.80
CA ARG A 31 -1.35 5.64 18.86
C ARG A 31 -2.85 5.90 18.77
N CYS A 32 -3.41 6.07 17.56
CA CYS A 32 -4.83 6.38 17.38
C CYS A 32 -5.61 5.36 16.56
N GLY A 33 -4.94 4.44 15.86
CA GLY A 33 -5.58 3.41 15.02
C GLY A 33 -6.01 3.88 13.63
N ASP A 34 -5.80 5.14 13.28
CA ASP A 34 -6.13 5.64 11.94
C ASP A 34 -5.26 5.00 10.86
N PRO A 35 -5.81 4.73 9.67
CA PRO A 35 -5.03 4.30 8.52
C PRO A 35 -4.01 5.38 8.17
N ILE A 36 -2.77 4.94 7.93
CA ILE A 36 -1.64 5.77 7.56
C ILE A 36 -1.02 5.21 6.29
N ASP A 37 -0.50 6.10 5.45
CA ASP A 37 0.28 5.69 4.28
C ASP A 37 1.71 5.31 4.71
N PRO A 38 2.33 4.26 4.13
CA PRO A 38 3.74 3.92 4.41
C PRO A 38 4.70 5.07 4.08
N ASP A 39 4.29 5.96 3.20
CA ASP A 39 5.07 7.12 2.77
C ASP A 39 4.78 8.37 3.63
N GLU A 40 4.02 8.31 4.73
CA GLU A 40 3.76 9.45 5.62
C GLU A 40 4.76 9.61 6.79
N THR A 41 5.11 10.86 7.14
CA THR A 41 6.09 11.16 8.21
C THR A 41 5.44 11.16 9.56
N PHE A 42 4.21 11.66 9.59
CA PHE A 42 3.45 11.88 10.79
C PHE A 42 2.02 11.45 10.51
N CYS A 43 1.35 10.95 11.55
CA CYS A 43 -0.05 10.64 11.47
C CYS A 43 -0.86 11.95 11.32
N ASN A 44 -1.62 12.08 10.23
CA ASN A 44 -2.48 13.24 9.95
C ASN A 44 -3.53 13.49 11.04
N ARG A 45 -3.89 12.44 11.79
CA ARG A 45 -4.94 12.52 12.80
C ARG A 45 -4.44 12.93 14.18
N CYS A 46 -3.34 12.34 14.65
CA CYS A 46 -2.86 12.55 16.02
C CYS A 46 -1.49 13.23 16.11
N GLY A 47 -0.80 13.43 14.98
CA GLY A 47 0.53 14.03 14.91
C GLY A 47 1.66 13.13 15.43
N LEU A 48 1.45 11.81 15.53
CA LEU A 48 2.52 10.88 15.92
C LEU A 48 3.57 10.83 14.81
N ALA A 49 4.86 10.98 15.14
CA ALA A 49 5.95 10.72 14.21
C ALA A 49 6.08 9.22 13.94
N LEU A 50 5.98 8.82 12.67
CA LEU A 50 6.04 7.43 12.20
C LEU A 50 7.44 7.03 11.74
N ARG A 51 8.27 8.02 11.39
CA ARG A 51 9.66 7.88 10.95
C ARG A 51 10.55 8.86 11.69
#